data_AF-A0A9X1X098-F1
#
_entry.id   AF-A0A9X1X098-F1
#
_cell.length_a   1.000
_cell.length_b   1.000
_cell.length_c   1.000
_cell.angle_alpha   90.00
_cell.angle_beta   90.00
_cell.angle_gamma   90.00
#
_symmetry.space_group_name_H-M   'P 1'
#
loop_
_entity.id
_entity.type
_entity.pdbx_description
1 polymer ?
#
loop_
_entity_poly.entity_id
_entity_poly.type
_entity_poly.pdbx_seq_one_letter_code
_entity_poly.pdbx_strand_id
1 'polypeptide(L)'
;MPSLIKSTIRYASYPVIMGLSTYALLEVASCKLDYWPYTPLIAATGIFIVATLEKIQPFEEKWLEDHQDTIVDILHATFSIGMIFLTAEIIRTFRHFVNIPVI
;
A
#
# COMPACT_ATOMS: atom_id res chain seq x y z
N MET A 1 -9.55 27.09 -1.50
CA MET A 1 -10.50 25.97 -1.30
C MET A 1 -11.30 26.21 -0.02
N PRO A 2 -12.63 26.01 0.00
CA PRO A 2 -13.44 26.13 1.21
C PRO A 2 -12.91 25.24 2.35
N SER A 3 -12.98 25.72 3.60
CA SER A 3 -12.42 25.02 4.78
C SER A 3 -12.98 23.61 4.96
N LEU A 4 -14.28 23.45 4.68
CA LEU A 4 -14.96 22.16 4.76
C LEU A 4 -14.37 21.15 3.75
N ILE A 5 -14.14 21.58 2.51
CA ILE A 5 -13.54 20.73 1.46
C ILE A 5 -12.12 20.34 1.84
N LYS A 6 -11.34 21.26 2.43
CA LYS A 6 -9.98 20.98 2.93
C LYS A 6 -9.99 19.88 4.01
N SER A 7 -10.89 20.01 4.99
CA SER A 7 -11.06 19.00 6.04
C SER A 7 -11.54 17.66 5.48
N THR A 8 -12.52 17.65 4.57
CA THR A 8 -13.00 16.41 3.96
C THR A 8 -11.89 15.69 3.23
N ILE A 9 -11.12 16.38 2.38
CA ILE A 9 -10.00 15.76 1.67
C ILE A 9 -8.96 15.23 2.67
N ARG A 10 -8.65 16.00 3.72
CA ARG A 10 -7.65 15.61 4.74
C ARG A 10 -8.02 14.31 5.46
N TYR A 11 -9.27 14.16 5.86
CA TYR A 11 -9.67 13.02 6.70
C TYR A 11 -10.26 11.86 5.92
N ALA A 12 -10.79 12.08 4.72
CA ALA A 12 -11.40 11.01 3.92
C ALA A 12 -10.44 10.36 2.92
N SER A 13 -9.42 11.08 2.42
CA SER A 13 -8.54 10.56 1.36
C SER A 13 -7.80 9.28 1.79
N TYR A 14 -7.14 9.30 2.95
CA TYR A 14 -6.40 8.15 3.48
C TYR A 14 -7.28 6.91 3.67
N PRO A 15 -8.43 6.98 4.39
CA PRO A 15 -9.36 5.87 4.49
C PRO A 15 -9.88 5.36 3.15
N VAL A 16 -10.18 6.26 2.21
CA VAL A 16 -10.67 5.87 0.88
C VAL A 16 -9.61 5.14 0.08
N ILE A 17 -8.37 5.66 0.03
CA ILE A 17 -7.26 5.02 -0.68
C ILE A 17 -6.96 3.65 -0.07
N MET A 18 -6.96 3.56 1.27
CA MET A 18 -6.75 2.30 1.98
C MET A 18 -7.87 1.29 1.70
N GLY A 19 -9.13 1.74 1.73
CA GLY A 19 -10.30 0.90 1.46
C GLY A 19 -10.29 0.38 0.02
N LEU A 20 -9.97 1.23 -0.96
CA LEU A 20 -9.84 0.84 -2.36
C LEU A 20 -8.67 -0.14 -2.57
N SER A 21 -7.53 0.11 -1.93
CA SER A 21 -6.37 -0.80 -2.01
C SER A 21 -6.69 -2.16 -1.40
N THR A 22 -7.37 -2.18 -0.26
CA THR A 22 -7.81 -3.41 0.40
C THR A 22 -8.81 -4.17 -0.46
N TYR A 23 -9.80 -3.48 -1.03
CA TYR A 23 -10.75 -4.09 -1.94
C TYR A 23 -10.06 -4.75 -3.14
N ALA A 24 -9.11 -4.06 -3.78
CA ALA A 24 -8.34 -4.62 -4.89
C ALA A 24 -7.48 -5.83 -4.47
N LEU A 25 -6.88 -5.80 -3.28
CA LEU A 25 -6.11 -6.92 -2.74
C LEU A 25 -7.00 -8.13 -2.38
N LEU A 26 -8.27 -7.93 -2.03
CA LEU A 26 -9.21 -9.03 -1.82
C LEU A 26 -9.52 -9.77 -3.14
N GLU A 27 -9.59 -9.06 -4.27
CA GLU A 27 -9.76 -9.69 -5.58
C GLU A 27 -8.55 -10.59 -5.92
N VAL A 28 -7.33 -10.14 -5.59
CA VAL A 28 -6.10 -10.96 -5.68
C VAL A 28 -6.17 -12.17 -4.73
N ALA A 29 -6.59 -11.96 -3.48
CA ALA A 29 -6.71 -13.03 -2.49
C ALA A 29 -7.77 -14.08 -2.86
N SER A 30 -8.81 -13.68 -3.60
CA SER A 30 -9.86 -14.57 -4.14
C SER A 30 -9.45 -15.33 -5.40
N CYS A 31 -8.16 -15.32 -5.76
CA CYS A 31 -7.60 -15.97 -6.95
C CYS A 31 -8.21 -15.52 -8.29
N LYS A 32 -8.92 -14.38 -8.33
CA LYS A 32 -9.40 -13.78 -9.59
C LYS A 32 -8.30 -13.03 -10.34
N LEU A 33 -7.29 -12.57 -9.60
CA LEU A 33 -6.09 -11.93 -10.13
C LEU A 33 -4.87 -12.66 -9.57
N ASP A 34 -3.83 -12.77 -10.40
CA ASP A 34 -2.56 -13.32 -9.96
C ASP A 34 -1.93 -12.42 -8.88
N TYR A 35 -1.24 -13.03 -7.93
CA TYR A 35 -0.51 -12.26 -6.91
C TYR A 35 0.53 -11.32 -7.53
N TRP A 36 1.24 -11.80 -8.55
CA TRP A 36 2.17 -11.04 -9.37
C TRP A 36 1.56 -10.75 -10.75
N PRO A 37 1.60 -9.52 -11.27
CA PRO A 37 2.22 -8.31 -10.69
C PRO A 37 1.24 -7.44 -9.90
N TYR A 38 0.00 -7.88 -9.70
CA TYR A 38 -1.07 -6.99 -9.23
C TYR A 38 -0.88 -6.47 -7.80
N THR A 39 -0.38 -7.30 -6.88
CA THR A 39 -0.14 -6.88 -5.49
C THR A 39 0.82 -5.68 -5.39
N PRO A 40 2.06 -5.74 -5.95
CA PRO A 40 2.97 -4.59 -5.90
C PRO A 40 2.44 -3.39 -6.69
N LEU A 41 1.70 -3.61 -7.79
CA LEU A 41 1.09 -2.50 -8.55
C LEU A 41 0.02 -1.75 -7.74
N ILE A 42 -0.86 -2.47 -7.03
CA ILE A 42 -1.88 -1.86 -6.16
C ILE A 42 -1.21 -1.05 -5.06
N ALA A 43 -0.20 -1.62 -4.39
CA ALA A 43 0.53 -0.94 -3.33
C ALA A 43 1.25 0.32 -3.84
N ALA A 44 2.00 0.21 -4.95
CA ALA A 44 2.71 1.33 -5.55
C ALA A 44 1.75 2.46 -5.98
N THR A 45 0.57 2.09 -6.52
CA THR A 45 -0.47 3.06 -6.90
C THR A 45 -1.01 3.79 -5.68
N GLY A 46 -1.33 3.09 -4.60
CA GLY A 46 -1.78 3.70 -3.34
C GLY A 46 -0.74 4.67 -2.77
N ILE A 47 0.52 4.25 -2.70
CA ILE A 47 1.65 5.09 -2.23
C ILE A 47 1.79 6.33 -3.12
N PHE A 48 1.77 6.17 -4.45
CA PHE A 48 1.91 7.27 -5.39
C PHE A 48 0.77 8.30 -5.24
N ILE A 49 -0.48 7.85 -5.07
CA ILE A 49 -1.62 8.74 -4.85
C ILE A 49 -1.44 9.51 -3.54
N VAL A 50 -1.11 8.83 -2.44
CA VAL A 50 -0.87 9.48 -1.14
C VAL A 50 0.28 10.48 -1.24
N ALA A 51 1.42 10.10 -1.82
CA ALA A 51 2.57 10.99 -1.98
C ALA A 51 2.23 12.23 -2.83
N THR A 52 1.39 12.07 -3.86
CA THR A 52 0.92 13.18 -4.68
C THR A 52 -0.03 14.09 -3.90
N LEU A 53 -0.94 13.51 -3.10
CA LEU A 53 -1.84 14.27 -2.24
C LEU A 53 -1.10 15.07 -1.18
N GLU A 54 -0.09 14.48 -0.54
CA GLU A 54 0.73 15.17 0.47
C GLU A 54 1.48 16.36 -0.12
N LYS A 55 1.90 16.32 -1.39
CA LYS A 55 2.49 17.48 -2.09
C LYS A 55 1.50 18.62 -2.34
N ILE A 56 0.20 18.33 -2.42
CA ILE A 56 -0.86 19.32 -2.71
C ILE A 56 -1.46 19.87 -1.42
N GLN A 57 -1.71 18.99 -0.45
CA GLN A 57 -2.35 19.31 0.82
C GLN A 57 -1.71 18.46 1.94
N PRO A 58 -0.53 18.86 2.43
CA PRO A 58 0.19 18.10 3.44
C PRO A 58 -0.65 17.95 4.71
N PHE A 59 -0.61 16.76 5.29
CA PHE A 59 -1.18 16.56 6.62
C PHE A 59 -0.32 17.27 7.69
N GLU A 60 1.00 17.19 7.54
CA GLU A 60 2.01 17.86 8.35
C GLU A 60 3.03 18.52 7.43
N GLU A 61 3.20 19.85 7.54
CA GLU A 61 4.06 20.63 6.62
C GLU A 61 5.52 20.15 6.66
N LYS A 62 5.98 19.70 7.83
CA LYS A 62 7.35 19.18 8.00
C LYS A 62 7.64 17.96 7.12
N TRP A 63 6.63 17.19 6.73
CA TRP A 63 6.84 16.00 5.88
C TRP A 63 7.30 16.35 4.46
N LEU A 64 7.15 17.61 4.03
CA LEU A 64 7.66 18.08 2.75
C LEU A 64 9.15 18.45 2.82
N GLU A 65 9.71 18.56 4.02
CA GLU A 65 11.14 18.82 4.21
C GLU A 65 11.94 17.55 3.88
N ASP A 66 13.07 17.72 3.20
CA ASP A 66 14.00 16.62 2.95
C ASP A 66 14.76 16.32 4.25
N HIS A 67 14.56 15.12 4.79
CA HIS A 67 15.19 14.67 6.02
C HIS A 67 16.56 13.99 5.77
N GLN A 68 17.06 14.00 4.51
CA GLN A 68 18.32 13.40 4.10
C GLN A 68 18.41 11.88 4.38
N ASP A 69 17.27 11.20 4.47
CA ASP A 69 17.11 9.80 4.82
C ASP A 69 16.62 8.94 3.65
N THR A 70 16.62 9.47 2.42
CA THR A 70 16.13 8.77 1.21
C THR A 70 16.74 7.38 1.01
N ILE A 71 18.03 7.18 1.33
CA ILE A 71 18.66 5.86 1.24
C ILE A 71 18.06 4.89 2.25
N VAL A 72 17.82 5.35 3.48
CA VAL A 72 17.20 4.56 4.54
C VAL A 72 15.77 4.19 4.14
N ASP A 73 15.02 5.12 3.54
CA ASP A 73 13.67 4.85 3.02
C ASP A 73 13.67 3.79 1.91
N ILE A 74 14.60 3.89 0.96
CA ILE A 74 14.73 2.91 -0.12
C ILE A 74 15.07 1.53 0.44
N LEU A 75 16.00 1.45 1.40
CA LEU A 75 16.35 0.19 2.06
C LEU A 75 15.17 -0.38 2.85
N HIS A 76 14.45 0.47 3.59
CA HIS A 76 13.28 0.08 4.35
C HIS A 76 12.16 -0.44 3.45
N ALA A 77 11.85 0.27 2.36
CA ALA A 77 10.86 -0.14 1.37
C ALA A 77 11.25 -1.46 0.69
N THR A 78 12.50 -1.58 0.24
CA THR A 78 13.00 -2.80 -0.43
C THR A 78 12.96 -4.00 0.50
N PHE A 79 13.43 -3.84 1.74
CA PHE A 79 13.40 -4.90 2.74
C PHE A 79 11.97 -5.31 3.10
N SER A 80 11.07 -4.34 3.28
CA SER A 80 9.65 -4.60 3.58
C SER A 80 8.96 -5.37 2.46
N ILE A 81 9.20 -4.97 1.20
CA ILE A 81 8.68 -5.69 0.02
C ILE A 81 9.24 -7.12 -0.01
N GLY A 82 10.54 -7.29 0.24
CA GLY A 82 11.17 -8.61 0.34
C GLY A 82 10.52 -9.48 1.42
N MET A 83 10.24 -8.92 2.59
CA MET A 83 9.56 -9.62 3.69
C MET A 83 8.12 -10.01 3.33
N ILE A 84 7.39 -9.17 2.60
CA ILE A 84 6.04 -9.49 2.11
C ILE A 84 6.10 -10.67 1.13
N PHE A 85 7.01 -10.64 0.15
CA PHE A 85 7.18 -11.75 -0.80
C PHE A 85 7.59 -13.04 -0.11
N LEU A 86 8.55 -12.98 0.82
CA LEU A 86 8.98 -14.13 1.61
C LEU A 86 7.81 -14.71 2.42
N THR A 87 7.02 -13.86 3.08
CA THR A 87 5.86 -14.30 3.86
C THR A 87 4.81 -14.96 2.97
N ALA A 88 4.52 -14.38 1.80
CA ALA A 88 3.60 -14.96 0.82
C ALA A 88 4.06 -16.35 0.35
N GLU A 89 5.36 -16.51 0.09
CA GLU A 89 5.94 -17.78 -0.36
C GLU A 89 5.95 -18.84 0.75
N ILE A 90 6.21 -18.44 2.00
CA ILE A 90 6.07 -19.32 3.17
C ILE A 90 4.63 -19.80 3.30
N ILE A 91 3.65 -18.90 3.20
CA ILE A 91 2.22 -19.25 3.28
C ILE A 91 1.82 -20.19 2.14
N ARG A 92 2.24 -19.89 0.90
CA ARG A 92 1.98 -20.73 -0.27
C ARG A 92 2.51 -22.14 -0.07
N THR A 93 3.76 -22.25 0.38
CA THR A 93 4.43 -23.52 0.66
C THR A 93 3.76 -24.27 1.80
N PHE A 94 3.45 -23.59 2.90
CA PHE A 94 2.79 -24.19 4.07
C PHE A 94 1.38 -24.72 3.73
N ARG A 95 0.58 -23.97 2.96
CA ARG A 95 -0.74 -24.42 2.50
C ARG A 95 -0.68 -25.71 1.71
N HIS A 96 0.36 -25.89 0.88
CA HIS A 96 0.58 -27.13 0.14
C HIS A 96 0.79 -28.33 1.08
N PHE A 97 1.49 -28.13 2.20
CA PHE A 97 1.70 -29.19 3.20
C PHE A 97 0.45 -29.50 4.04
N VAL A 98 -0.42 -28.52 4.28
CA VAL A 98 -1.57 -28.65 5.20
C VAL A 98 -2.90 -28.91 4.47
N ASN A 99 -2.91 -29.03 3.14
CA ASN A 99 -4.11 -29.33 2.33
C ASN A 99 -5.31 -28.40 2.63
N ILE A 100 -5.03 -27.12 2.88
CA ILE A 100 -6.09 -26.12 3.08
C ILE A 100 -6.67 -25.77 1.69
N PRO A 101 -7.94 -26.06 1.41
CA PRO A 101 -8.55 -25.71 0.12
C PRO A 101 -8.58 -24.19 -0.07
N VAL A 102 -8.44 -23.76 -1.33
CA VAL A 102 -8.61 -22.37 -1.72
C VAL A 102 -10.11 -22.04 -1.64
N ILE A 103 -10.46 -20.94 -0.96
CA ILE A 103 -11.83 -20.42 -0.86
C ILE A 103 -12.18 -19.71 -2.16
#